data_AF-A0A1A8EWN8-F1
#
_entry.id   AF-A0A1A8EWN8-F1
#
_cell.length_a   1.000
_cell.length_b   1.000
_cell.length_c   1.000
_cell.angle_alpha   90.00
_cell.angle_beta   90.00
_cell.angle_gamma   90.00
#
_symmetry.space_group_name_H-M   'P 1'
#
loop_
_entity.id
_entity.type
_entity.pdbx_description
1 polymer ?
#
loop_
_entity_poly.entity_id
_entity_poly.type
_entity_poly.pdbx_seq_one_letter_code
_entity_poly.pdbx_strand_id
1 'polypeptide(L)'
;NAFDLSHLHLSEIPLAFYYGMYAYSGWFYLNFVAEEVHSPEKTLPLAICVSMAIVTFCYVLINVAYYTVMTAGELLASEAVAVTFAEKVMGNFSLAVPVFVALSCFGSMNGVTFVVSRLFYVASREKQLPEILSMIHIRRHTPLP
;
A
#
# COMPACT_ATOMS: atom_id res chain seq x y z
N ASN A 1 8.49 -15.75 24.46
CA ASN A 1 9.24 -15.21 23.31
C ASN A 1 8.29 -15.06 22.12
N ALA A 2 8.48 -14.09 21.23
CA ALA A 2 7.54 -13.81 20.12
C ALA A 2 7.31 -15.00 19.15
N PHE A 3 8.15 -16.03 19.20
CA PHE A 3 8.10 -17.24 18.38
C PHE A 3 7.61 -18.48 19.15
N ASP A 4 6.74 -18.30 20.15
CA ASP A 4 6.15 -19.43 20.86
C ASP A 4 5.13 -20.16 19.96
N LEU A 5 5.48 -21.38 19.53
CA LEU A 5 4.67 -22.18 18.59
C LEU A 5 3.42 -22.78 19.25
N SER A 6 3.27 -22.65 20.57
CA SER A 6 2.16 -23.23 21.34
C SER A 6 0.78 -22.63 21.03
N HIS A 7 0.73 -21.43 20.45
CA HIS A 7 -0.49 -20.71 20.09
C HIS A 7 -0.83 -20.76 18.59
N LEU A 8 -0.08 -21.53 17.78
CA LEU A 8 -0.34 -21.63 16.34
C LEU A 8 -1.60 -22.47 16.06
N HIS A 9 -2.74 -21.80 15.96
CA HIS A 9 -3.94 -22.41 15.43
C HIS A 9 -3.93 -22.35 13.90
N LEU A 10 -4.09 -23.51 13.24
CA LEU A 10 -4.14 -23.60 11.77
C LEU A 10 -5.24 -22.70 11.16
N SER A 11 -6.27 -22.38 11.93
CA SER A 11 -7.37 -21.48 11.55
C SER A 11 -6.97 -20.01 11.45
N GLU A 12 -5.88 -19.59 12.11
CA GLU A 12 -5.44 -18.19 12.16
C GLU A 12 -4.42 -17.84 11.07
N ILE A 13 -3.74 -18.86 10.53
CA ILE A 13 -2.76 -18.72 9.44
C ILE A 13 -3.37 -18.02 8.20
N PRO A 14 -4.59 -18.39 7.71
CA PRO A 14 -5.20 -17.70 6.57
C PRO A 14 -5.44 -16.21 6.81
N LEU A 15 -5.84 -15.84 8.03
CA LEU A 15 -6.08 -14.45 8.40
C LEU A 15 -4.76 -13.66 8.45
N ALA A 16 -3.70 -14.26 8.99
CA ALA A 16 -2.36 -13.67 8.97
C ALA A 16 -1.86 -13.43 7.53
N PHE A 17 -2.06 -14.41 6.64
CA PHE A 17 -1.76 -14.25 5.21
C PHE A 17 -2.60 -13.15 4.55
N TYR A 18 -3.88 -13.03 4.90
CA TYR A 18 -4.75 -11.98 4.39
C TYR A 18 -4.24 -10.58 4.74
N TYR A 19 -3.89 -10.33 6.00
CA TYR A 19 -3.31 -9.05 6.42
C TYR A 19 -1.94 -8.80 5.80
N GLY A 20 -1.12 -9.85 5.65
CA GLY A 20 0.15 -9.77 4.92
C GLY A 20 -0.07 -9.36 3.46
N MET A 21 -0.98 -10.02 2.75
CA MET A 21 -1.28 -9.73 1.35
C MET A 21 -1.86 -8.33 1.16
N TYR A 22 -2.67 -7.85 2.12
CA TYR A 22 -3.18 -6.48 2.12
C TYR A 22 -2.04 -5.45 2.11
N ALA A 23 -0.98 -5.67 2.88
CA ALA A 23 0.18 -4.78 2.91
C ALA A 23 0.92 -4.71 1.56
N TYR A 24 0.90 -5.78 0.77
CA TYR A 24 1.47 -5.82 -0.59
C TYR A 24 0.47 -5.44 -1.69
N SER A 25 -0.73 -4.97 -1.33
CA SER A 25 -1.73 -4.56 -2.31
C SER A 25 -1.25 -3.37 -3.15
N GLY A 26 -1.61 -3.37 -4.44
CA GLY A 26 -1.36 -2.24 -5.35
C GLY A 26 -0.31 -2.47 -6.43
N TRP A 27 0.36 -3.63 -6.44
CA TRP A 27 1.25 -4.04 -7.54
C TRP A 27 0.55 -4.02 -8.92
N PHE A 28 -0.76 -4.27 -8.94
CA PHE A 28 -1.54 -4.30 -10.17
C PHE A 28 -1.84 -2.91 -10.73
N TYR A 29 -1.69 -1.84 -9.95
CA TYR A 29 -2.00 -0.48 -10.41
C TYR A 29 -1.12 -0.02 -11.57
N LEU A 30 0.10 -0.57 -11.67
CA LEU A 30 1.04 -0.31 -12.76
C LEU A 30 0.47 -0.74 -14.13
N ASN A 31 -0.43 -1.75 -14.17
CA ASN A 31 -1.03 -2.20 -15.42
C ASN A 31 -1.95 -1.16 -16.04
N PHE A 32 -2.60 -0.30 -15.24
CA PHE A 32 -3.48 0.75 -15.76
C PHE A 32 -2.74 1.93 -16.39
N VAL A 33 -1.42 2.00 -16.17
CA VAL A 33 -0.54 3.05 -16.73
C VAL A 33 0.33 2.46 -17.84
N ALA A 34 0.06 1.22 -18.28
CA ALA A 34 0.81 0.53 -19.32
C ALA A 34 0.86 1.33 -20.65
N GLU A 35 -0.21 2.05 -20.98
CA GLU A 35 -0.30 2.89 -22.19
C GLU A 35 0.63 4.11 -22.16
N GLU A 36 1.08 4.53 -20.97
CA GLU A 36 1.96 5.71 -20.78
C GLU A 36 3.44 5.32 -20.59
N VAL A 37 3.73 4.02 -20.42
CA VAL A 37 5.08 3.51 -20.19
C VAL A 37 5.75 3.13 -21.50
N HIS A 38 7.00 3.58 -21.71
CA HIS A 38 7.79 3.19 -22.86
C HIS A 38 8.14 1.69 -22.81
N SER A 39 7.77 0.93 -23.85
CA SER A 39 8.00 -0.52 -23.98
C SER A 39 7.40 -1.34 -22.81
N PRO A 40 6.07 -1.36 -22.64
CA PRO A 40 5.41 -1.95 -21.47
C PRO A 40 5.69 -3.45 -21.30
N GLU A 41 5.85 -4.19 -22.40
CA GLU A 41 6.08 -5.64 -22.40
C GLU A 41 7.32 -6.08 -21.60
N LYS A 42 8.35 -5.22 -21.53
CA LYS A 42 9.59 -5.50 -20.80
C LYS A 42 9.68 -4.71 -19.51
N THR A 43 9.25 -3.45 -19.54
CA THR A 43 9.40 -2.52 -18.41
C THR A 43 8.45 -2.85 -17.27
N LEU A 44 7.18 -3.19 -17.56
CA LEU A 44 6.19 -3.50 -16.52
C LEU A 44 6.54 -4.75 -15.70
N PRO A 45 6.83 -5.93 -16.29
CA PRO A 45 7.14 -7.11 -15.48
C PRO A 45 8.41 -6.89 -14.66
N LEU A 46 9.42 -6.21 -15.20
CA LEU A 46 10.65 -5.91 -14.47
C LEU A 46 10.41 -4.92 -13.33
N ALA A 47 9.62 -3.86 -13.57
CA ALA A 47 9.26 -2.89 -12.53
C ALA A 47 8.49 -3.54 -11.39
N ILE A 48 7.50 -4.40 -11.70
CA ILE A 48 6.73 -5.14 -10.68
C ILE A 48 7.67 -6.03 -9.86
N CYS A 49 8.48 -6.88 -10.50
CA CYS A 49 9.40 -7.77 -9.79
C CYS A 49 10.39 -7.02 -8.88
N VAL A 50 11.01 -5.95 -9.39
CA VAL A 50 11.96 -5.15 -8.61
C VAL A 50 11.27 -4.44 -7.45
N SER A 51 10.10 -3.83 -7.69
CA SER A 51 9.33 -3.18 -6.62
C SER A 51 8.93 -4.17 -5.52
N MET A 52 8.47 -5.36 -5.88
CA MET A 52 8.04 -6.39 -4.92
C MET A 52 9.22 -6.89 -4.09
N ALA A 53 10.39 -7.10 -4.69
CA ALA A 53 11.59 -7.51 -3.98
C ALA A 53 12.04 -6.43 -2.97
N ILE A 54 12.06 -5.16 -3.40
CA ILE A 54 12.46 -4.04 -2.54
C ILE A 54 11.46 -3.88 -1.38
N VAL A 55 10.15 -3.88 -1.65
CA VAL A 55 9.12 -3.74 -0.62
C VAL A 55 9.21 -4.90 0.38
N THR A 56 9.42 -6.13 -0.11
CA THR A 56 9.58 -7.31 0.75
C THR A 56 10.77 -7.14 1.69
N PHE A 57 11.91 -6.71 1.16
CA PHE A 57 13.11 -6.48 1.95
C PHE A 57 12.90 -5.38 3.02
N CYS A 58 12.29 -4.25 2.63
CA CYS A 58 11.97 -3.17 3.56
C CYS A 58 11.00 -3.62 4.66
N TYR A 59 9.97 -4.40 4.33
CA TYR A 59 9.00 -4.89 5.31
C TYR A 59 9.62 -5.86 6.31
N VAL A 60 10.50 -6.75 5.87
CA VAL A 60 11.23 -7.63 6.77
C VAL A 60 12.12 -6.81 7.71
N LEU A 61 12.85 -5.82 7.20
CA LEU A 61 13.69 -4.96 8.03
C LEU A 61 12.90 -4.17 9.08
N ILE A 62 11.74 -3.62 8.70
CA ILE A 62 10.86 -2.90 9.63
C ILE A 62 10.34 -3.82 10.74
N ASN A 63 9.91 -5.03 10.39
CA ASN A 63 9.47 -6.00 11.39
C ASN A 63 10.61 -6.37 12.36
N VAL A 64 11.82 -6.59 11.85
CA VAL A 64 13.00 -6.82 12.69
C VAL A 64 13.23 -5.63 13.63
N ALA A 65 13.15 -4.40 13.13
CA ALA A 65 13.31 -3.20 13.96
C ALA A 65 12.23 -3.07 15.05
N TYR A 66 10.98 -3.46 14.78
CA TYR A 66 9.93 -3.43 15.80
C TYR A 66 10.18 -4.45 16.91
N TYR A 67 10.59 -5.67 16.57
CA TYR A 67 10.87 -6.71 17.57
C TYR A 67 12.13 -6.48 18.40
N THR A 68 13.06 -5.62 17.97
CA THR A 68 14.24 -5.26 18.78
C THR A 68 13.92 -4.25 19.87
N VAL A 69 12.89 -3.41 19.67
CA VAL A 69 12.54 -2.31 20.59
C VAL A 69 11.29 -2.61 21.43
N MET A 70 10.36 -3.40 20.91
CA MET A 70 9.07 -3.68 21.55
C MET A 70 8.86 -5.16 21.80
N THR A 71 8.16 -5.48 22.89
CA THR A 71 7.71 -6.86 23.13
C THR A 71 6.44 -7.17 22.33
N ALA A 72 6.17 -8.46 22.07
CA ALA A 72 4.99 -8.87 21.30
C ALA A 72 3.66 -8.37 21.92
N GLY A 73 3.56 -8.30 23.25
CA GLY A 73 2.37 -7.77 23.93
C GLY A 73 2.16 -6.27 23.70
N GLU A 74 3.23 -5.48 23.70
CA GLU A 74 3.15 -4.05 23.41
C GLU A 74 2.83 -3.77 21.94
N LEU A 75 3.32 -4.61 21.03
CA LEU A 75 3.01 -4.56 19.60
C LEU A 75 1.52 -4.81 19.34
N LEU A 76 0.93 -5.81 20.00
CA LEU A 76 -0.49 -6.16 19.87
C LEU A 76 -1.43 -5.16 20.56
N ALA A 77 -0.96 -4.48 21.61
CA ALA A 77 -1.74 -3.46 22.31
C ALA A 77 -1.72 -2.08 21.62
N SER A 78 -0.80 -1.85 20.67
CA SER A 78 -0.64 -0.57 19.99
C SER A 78 -1.48 -0.48 18.72
N GLU A 79 -2.38 0.50 18.65
CA GLU A 79 -3.12 0.82 17.42
C GLU A 79 -2.21 1.42 16.33
N ALA A 80 -1.13 2.11 16.74
CA ALA A 80 -0.20 2.80 15.85
C ALA A 80 1.25 2.41 16.16
N VAL A 81 1.63 1.21 15.75
CA VAL A 81 2.95 0.59 16.04
C VAL A 81 4.13 1.51 15.71
N ALA A 82 4.06 2.23 14.58
CA ALA A 82 5.12 3.15 14.14
C ALA A 82 5.31 4.34 15.11
N VAL A 83 4.22 4.85 15.70
CA VAL A 83 4.26 5.98 16.64
C VAL A 83 4.82 5.51 17.97
N THR A 84 4.34 4.38 18.49
CA THR A 84 4.88 3.79 19.72
C THR A 84 6.37 3.42 19.62
N PHE A 85 6.81 2.97 18.44
CA PHE A 85 8.23 2.77 18.16
C PHE A 85 9.01 4.10 18.18
N ALA A 86 8.48 5.13 17.53
CA ALA A 86 9.13 6.44 17.47
C ALA A 86 9.23 7.11 18.83
N GLU A 87 8.23 6.96 19.70
CA GLU A 87 8.26 7.46 21.08
C GLU A 87 9.38 6.80 21.89
N LYS A 88 9.55 5.48 21.74
CA LYS A 88 10.60 4.73 22.45
C LYS A 88 12.02 5.02 21.94
N VAL A 89 12.19 5.25 20.64
CA VAL A 89 13.53 5.43 20.04
C VAL A 89 13.94 6.89 19.94
N MET A 90 13.02 7.77 19.55
CA MET A 90 13.34 9.13 19.10
C MET A 90 12.85 10.24 20.04
N GLY A 91 12.13 9.91 21.11
CA GLY A 91 11.68 10.88 22.12
C GLY A 91 10.91 12.05 21.50
N ASN A 92 11.46 13.27 21.57
CA ASN A 92 10.81 14.49 21.05
C ASN A 92 10.58 14.51 19.53
N PHE A 93 11.34 13.74 18.74
CA PHE A 93 11.13 13.67 17.29
C PHE A 93 9.97 12.75 16.89
N SER A 94 9.38 12.02 17.85
CA SER A 94 8.22 11.14 17.61
C SER A 94 7.02 11.85 17.00
N LEU A 95 6.82 13.15 17.30
CA LEU A 95 5.73 13.96 16.73
C LEU A 95 5.81 14.14 15.20
N ALA A 96 6.99 13.98 14.61
CA ALA A 96 7.15 14.06 13.16
C ALA A 96 6.66 12.78 12.45
N VAL A 97 6.71 11.63 13.12
CA VAL A 97 6.37 10.34 12.52
C VAL A 97 4.92 10.25 12.07
N PRO A 98 3.90 10.64 12.87
CA PRO A 98 2.52 10.73 12.41
C PRO A 98 2.35 11.62 11.17
N VAL A 99 3.09 12.72 11.08
CA VAL A 99 3.02 13.64 9.93
C VAL A 99 3.54 12.96 8.67
N PHE A 100 4.69 12.27 8.74
CA PHE A 100 5.22 11.52 7.61
C PHE A 100 4.30 10.37 7.19
N VAL A 101 3.72 9.65 8.16
CA VAL A 101 2.75 8.59 7.89
C VAL A 101 1.50 9.16 7.21
N ALA A 102 0.96 10.27 7.70
CA ALA A 102 -0.19 10.94 7.10
C ALA A 102 0.10 11.42 5.67
N LEU A 103 1.26 12.01 5.42
CA LEU A 103 1.69 12.42 4.08
C LEU A 103 1.83 11.23 3.13
N SER A 104 2.34 10.09 3.61
CA SER A 104 2.41 8.84 2.85
C SER A 104 1.01 8.34 2.48
N CYS A 105 0.10 8.22 3.46
CA CYS A 105 -1.28 7.81 3.23
C CYS A 105 -2.01 8.75 2.25
N PHE A 106 -1.78 10.06 2.37
CA PHE A 106 -2.33 11.06 1.45
C PHE A 106 -1.80 10.88 0.02
N GLY A 107 -0.48 10.66 -0.13
CA GLY A 107 0.14 10.35 -1.41
C GLY A 107 -0.41 9.07 -2.05
N SER A 108 -0.60 8.01 -1.26
CA SER A 108 -1.20 6.76 -1.74
C SER A 108 -2.64 6.97 -2.21
N MET A 109 -3.47 7.70 -1.45
CA MET A 109 -4.86 7.99 -1.81
C MET A 109 -4.96 8.81 -3.11
N ASN A 110 -4.06 9.77 -3.28
CA ASN A 110 -3.97 10.57 -4.49
C ASN A 110 -3.62 9.69 -5.72
N GLY A 111 -2.65 8.78 -5.56
CA GLY A 111 -2.29 7.80 -6.60
C GLY A 111 -3.46 6.90 -7.01
N VAL A 112 -4.20 6.37 -6.04
CA VAL A 112 -5.39 5.53 -6.30
C VAL A 112 -6.46 6.31 -7.07
N THR A 113 -6.67 7.59 -6.75
CA THR A 113 -7.67 8.42 -7.44
C THR A 113 -7.37 8.54 -8.94
N PHE A 114 -6.11 8.74 -9.32
CA PHE A 114 -5.71 8.76 -10.73
C PHE A 114 -5.93 7.43 -11.43
N VAL A 115 -5.59 6.32 -10.77
CA VAL A 115 -5.70 4.98 -11.35
C VAL A 115 -7.17 4.58 -11.56
N VAL A 116 -8.00 4.80 -10.54
CA VAL A 116 -9.44 4.50 -10.58
C VAL A 116 -10.12 5.30 -11.71
N SER A 117 -9.73 6.55 -11.89
CA SER A 117 -10.32 7.38 -12.94
C SER A 117 -10.03 6.86 -14.37
N ARG A 118 -8.81 6.35 -14.61
CA ARG A 118 -8.45 5.70 -15.90
C ARG A 118 -9.22 4.41 -16.12
N LEU A 119 -9.37 3.60 -15.07
CA LEU A 119 -10.14 2.35 -15.12
C LEU A 119 -11.59 2.62 -15.53
N PHE A 120 -12.25 3.58 -14.89
CA PHE A 120 -13.63 3.95 -15.24
C PHE A 120 -13.77 4.48 -16.67
N TYR A 121 -12.81 5.29 -17.12
CA TYR A 121 -12.79 5.81 -18.49
C TYR A 121 -12.73 4.69 -19.54
N VAL A 122 -11.82 3.72 -19.37
CA VAL A 122 -11.70 2.58 -20.29
C VAL A 122 -12.92 1.66 -20.21
N ALA A 123 -13.40 1.34 -19.01
CA ALA A 123 -14.57 0.46 -18.84
C ALA A 123 -15.87 1.06 -19.42
N SER A 124 -16.04 2.38 -19.36
CA SER A 124 -17.17 3.08 -19.97
C SER A 124 -17.06 3.11 -21.50
N ARG A 125 -15.85 3.28 -22.06
CA ARG A 125 -15.60 3.17 -23.52
C ARG A 125 -15.93 1.78 -24.07
N GLU A 126 -15.64 0.73 -23.32
CA GLU A 126 -15.98 -0.66 -23.67
C GLU A 126 -17.46 -1.01 -23.41
N LYS A 127 -18.31 -0.01 -23.11
CA LYS A 127 -19.75 -0.14 -22.83
C LYS A 127 -20.09 -1.06 -21.64
N GLN A 128 -19.12 -1.33 -20.77
CA GLN A 128 -19.35 -2.09 -19.53
C GLN A 128 -19.94 -1.22 -18.42
N LEU A 129 -19.77 0.10 -18.52
CA LEU A 129 -20.29 1.09 -17.58
C LEU A 129 -21.02 2.24 -18.30
N PRO A 130 -21.90 2.98 -17.60
CA PRO A 130 -22.61 4.12 -18.19
C PRO A 130 -21.66 5.16 -18.79
N GLU A 131 -22.03 5.73 -19.94
CA GLU A 131 -21.21 6.71 -20.68
C GLU A 131 -20.91 7.99 -19.89
N ILE A 132 -21.74 8.34 -18.90
CA ILE A 132 -21.52 9.47 -17.98
C ILE A 132 -20.15 9.42 -17.30
N LEU A 133 -19.64 8.22 -17.00
CA LEU A 133 -18.36 8.04 -16.30
C LEU A 133 -17.14 8.25 -17.22
N SER A 134 -17.34 8.34 -18.53
CA SER A 134 -16.29 8.68 -19.50
C SER A 134 -16.19 10.18 -19.81
N MET A 135 -17.08 11.01 -19.26
CA MET A 135 -17.09 12.44 -19.54
C MET A 135 -15.88 13.14 -18.92
N ILE A 136 -15.28 14.04 -19.72
CA ILE A 136 -14.11 14.83 -19.34
C ILE A 136 -14.53 16.29 -19.30
N HIS A 137 -14.27 16.96 -18.18
CA HIS A 137 -14.60 18.36 -18.02
C HIS A 137 -13.80 19.24 -19.00
N ILE A 138 -14.50 19.98 -19.87
CA ILE A 138 -13.95 20.73 -21.02
C ILE A 138 -12.78 21.65 -20.64
N ARG A 139 -12.84 22.30 -19.47
CA ARG A 139 -11.86 23.32 -19.06
C ARG A 139 -10.73 22.80 -18.17
N ARG A 140 -10.92 21.64 -17.54
CA ARG A 140 -10.00 21.12 -16.50
C ARG A 140 -9.39 19.77 -16.88
N HIS A 141 -9.86 19.15 -17.96
CA HIS A 141 -9.43 17.84 -18.42
C HIS A 141 -9.47 16.75 -17.33
N THR A 142 -10.34 16.93 -16.34
CA THR A 142 -10.56 15.98 -15.23
C THR A 142 -11.77 15.09 -15.56
N PRO A 143 -11.73 13.80 -15.19
CA PRO A 143 -12.82 12.84 -15.40
C PRO A 143 -13.95 13.11 -14.39
N LEU A 144 -14.80 14.07 -14.75
CA LEU A 144 -15.99 14.52 -14.04
C LEU A 144 -17.02 14.91 -15.12
N PRO A 145 -18.32 14.57 -14.91
CA PRO A 145 -19.39 15.01 -15.80
C PRO A 145 -19.52 16.54 -15.85
#